data_AF-A0AAD2FTQ4-F1
#
_entry.id   AF-A0AAD2FTQ4-F1
#
_cell.length_a   1.000
_cell.length_b   1.000
_cell.length_c   1.000
_cell.angle_alpha   90.00
_cell.angle_beta   90.00
_cell.angle_gamma   90.00
#
_symmetry.space_group_name_H-M   'P 1'
#
loop_
_entity.id
_entity.type
_entity.pdbx_description
1 polymer ?
#
loop_
_entity_poly.entity_id
_entity_poly.type
_entity_poly.pdbx_seq_one_letter_code
_entity_poly.pdbx_strand_id
1 'polypeptide(L)'
;MSCSKCTITYYCGRDCQRKDWKEGGHKQECKKIAAQKFGVKLCSKHCDEPISTMISLNTRQTIQDSFRKPEGVLFDEKFVVKVQCNSKLPPMMIYDESRQCQFGYKPTGPGFSEVFETVQNEPAWEGRKTFMKASFNNAGECIMYPATAGVKNKYSW
;
A
#
# COMPACT_ATOMS: atom_id res chain seq x y z
N MET A 1 29.11 8.35 0.57
CA MET A 1 28.28 7.17 0.22
C MET A 1 26.82 7.47 0.50
N SER A 2 25.91 7.13 -0.42
CA SER A 2 24.47 7.30 -0.21
C SER A 2 23.86 6.05 0.44
N CYS A 3 22.75 6.23 1.15
CA CYS A 3 21.98 5.09 1.64
C CYS A 3 21.44 4.27 0.45
N SER A 4 21.77 2.99 0.35
CA SER A 4 21.37 2.13 -0.78
C SER A 4 19.86 1.94 -0.90
N LYS A 5 19.12 2.11 0.20
CA LYS A 5 17.67 1.90 0.23
C LYS A 5 16.87 3.12 -0.21
N CYS A 6 17.13 4.29 0.38
CA CYS A 6 16.38 5.51 0.02
C CYS A 6 17.09 6.35 -1.05
N THR A 7 18.41 6.24 -1.16
CA THR A 7 19.29 7.03 -2.05
C THR A 7 19.13 8.54 -1.90
N ILE A 8 18.64 9.04 -0.76
CA ILE A 8 18.45 10.48 -0.49
C ILE A 8 19.52 11.02 0.46
N THR A 9 19.81 10.30 1.55
CA THR A 9 20.77 10.75 2.55
C THR A 9 22.19 10.33 2.17
N TYR A 10 23.13 11.28 2.29
CA TYR A 10 24.54 11.10 1.98
C TYR A 10 25.38 11.11 3.26
N TYR A 11 26.32 10.18 3.34
CA TYR A 11 27.23 10.04 4.47
C TYR A 11 28.68 10.15 4.03
N CYS A 12 29.48 10.70 4.93
CA CYS A 12 30.93 10.76 4.82
C CYS A 12 31.57 9.36 4.65
N GLY A 13 31.01 8.36 5.34
CA GLY A 13 31.58 7.03 5.49
C GLY A 13 30.60 6.05 6.14
N ARG A 14 31.00 4.78 6.27
CA ARG A 14 30.15 3.71 6.81
C ARG A 14 29.83 3.93 8.30
N ASP A 15 30.74 4.52 9.05
CA ASP A 15 30.55 4.81 10.47
C ASP A 15 29.54 5.95 10.69
N CYS A 16 29.63 7.03 9.90
CA CYS A 16 28.62 8.09 9.81
C CYS A 16 27.22 7.47 9.56
N GLN A 17 27.11 6.56 8.59
CA GLN A 17 25.84 5.89 8.26
C GLN A 17 25.32 5.00 9.41
N ARG A 18 26.18 4.18 10.04
CA ARG A 18 25.76 3.30 11.14
C ARG A 18 25.32 4.07 12.38
N LYS A 19 26.01 5.17 12.69
CA LYS A 19 25.65 6.04 13.80
C LYS A 19 24.29 6.67 13.55
N ASP A 20 24.07 7.26 12.38
CA ASP A 20 22.76 7.83 12.02
C ASP A 20 21.64 6.79 11.94
N TRP A 21 21.96 5.55 11.54
CA TRP A 21 21.01 4.44 11.52
C TRP A 21 20.53 4.03 12.92
N LYS A 22 21.40 4.07 13.93
CA LYS A 22 21.08 3.65 15.31
C LYS A 22 20.60 4.81 16.18
N GLU A 23 21.27 5.95 16.08
CA GLU A 23 21.11 7.10 16.99
C GLU A 23 20.39 8.27 16.32
N GLY A 24 20.66 8.53 15.04
CA GLY A 24 20.13 9.69 14.31
C GLY A 24 18.73 9.50 13.70
N GLY A 25 18.12 8.33 13.88
CA GLY A 25 16.74 8.08 13.46
C GLY A 25 16.56 7.78 11.97
N HIS A 26 17.64 7.71 11.19
CA HIS A 26 17.55 7.44 9.75
C HIS A 26 16.87 6.11 9.42
N LYS A 27 16.90 5.12 10.31
CA LYS A 27 16.17 3.87 10.10
C LYS A 27 14.67 4.07 9.87
N GLN A 28 14.04 4.97 10.62
CA GLN A 28 12.62 5.26 10.49
C GLN A 28 12.36 6.15 9.27
N GLU A 29 13.19 7.17 9.09
CA GLU A 29 13.07 8.11 7.98
C GLU A 29 13.31 7.44 6.63
N CYS A 30 14.30 6.56 6.54
CA CYS A 30 14.60 5.77 5.36
C CYS A 30 13.42 4.88 4.94
N LYS A 31 12.67 4.32 5.90
CA LYS A 31 11.46 3.55 5.59
C LYS A 31 10.38 4.44 4.99
N LYS A 32 10.14 5.61 5.59
CA LYS A 32 9.16 6.58 5.08
C LYS A 32 9.54 6.99 3.66
N ILE A 33 10.77 7.46 3.45
CA ILE A 33 11.28 7.87 2.14
C ILE A 33 11.20 6.75 1.11
N ALA A 34 11.59 5.52 1.49
CA ALA A 34 11.52 4.38 0.58
C ALA A 34 10.06 4.06 0.20
N ALA A 35 9.11 4.16 1.13
CA ALA A 35 7.69 4.02 0.82
C ALA A 35 7.16 5.15 -0.06
N GLN A 36 7.67 6.39 0.07
CA GLN A 36 7.30 7.50 -0.82
C GLN A 36 7.84 7.28 -2.24
N LYS A 37 9.08 6.79 -2.37
CA LYS A 37 9.77 6.69 -3.66
C LYS A 37 9.43 5.40 -4.42
N PHE A 38 9.42 4.26 -3.73
CA PHE A 38 9.32 2.93 -4.35
C PHE A 38 7.97 2.24 -4.08
N GLY A 39 7.16 2.77 -3.17
CA GLY A 39 5.88 2.17 -2.79
C GLY A 39 6.03 0.92 -1.92
N VAL A 40 4.91 0.45 -1.43
CA VAL A 40 4.75 -0.72 -0.57
C VAL A 40 4.12 -1.83 -1.40
N LYS A 41 4.85 -2.93 -1.56
CA LYS A 41 4.37 -4.08 -2.32
C LYS A 41 3.37 -4.89 -1.50
N LEU A 42 2.19 -5.12 -2.08
CA LEU A 42 1.21 -6.08 -1.60
C LEU A 42 1.35 -7.35 -2.44
N CYS A 43 1.43 -8.51 -1.78
CA CYS A 43 1.52 -9.80 -2.44
C CYS A 43 0.21 -10.57 -2.26
N SER A 44 -0.41 -10.99 -3.35
CA SER A 44 -1.62 -11.83 -3.32
C SER A 44 -1.27 -13.29 -2.99
N LYS A 45 -0.02 -13.69 -3.22
CA LYS A 45 0.46 -15.05 -2.96
C LYS A 45 0.76 -15.22 -1.47
N HIS A 46 -0.22 -15.67 -0.71
CA HIS A 46 0.08 -16.82 0.14
C HIS A 46 0.01 -18.05 -0.76
N CYS A 47 1.17 -18.63 -1.03
CA CYS A 47 1.26 -20.03 -1.39
C CYS A 47 0.62 -20.85 -0.26
N ASP A 48 -0.25 -21.78 -0.63
CA ASP A 48 -0.75 -22.91 0.19
C ASP A 48 -1.88 -22.69 1.19
N GLU A 49 -2.86 -21.80 0.96
CA GLU A 49 -4.13 -21.85 1.72
C GLU A 49 -5.36 -21.77 0.80
N PRO A 50 -6.44 -22.51 1.09
CA PRO A 50 -7.63 -22.55 0.24
C PRO A 50 -8.29 -21.18 0.16
N ILE A 51 -8.61 -20.80 -1.07
CA ILE A 51 -9.23 -19.53 -1.48
C ILE A 51 -10.52 -19.33 -0.68
N SER A 52 -10.49 -18.44 0.32
CA SER A 52 -11.68 -18.06 1.07
C SER A 52 -12.56 -17.17 0.18
N THR A 53 -13.43 -17.81 -0.59
CA THR A 53 -14.37 -17.15 -1.48
C THR A 53 -15.40 -16.37 -0.67
N MET A 54 -15.31 -15.04 -0.66
CA MET A 54 -16.37 -14.19 -0.11
C MET A 54 -17.40 -13.89 -1.20
N ILE A 55 -18.67 -14.20 -0.96
CA ILE A 55 -19.78 -13.93 -1.88
C ILE A 55 -20.44 -12.61 -1.48
N SER A 56 -20.44 -11.62 -2.37
CA SER A 56 -21.25 -10.42 -2.20
C SER A 56 -22.73 -10.78 -2.34
N LEU A 57 -23.50 -10.69 -1.26
CA LEU A 57 -24.94 -11.02 -1.27
C LEU A 57 -25.77 -10.03 -2.12
N ASN A 58 -25.28 -8.81 -2.35
CA ASN A 58 -25.97 -7.79 -3.15
C ASN A 58 -25.74 -7.95 -4.66
N THR A 59 -24.56 -8.43 -5.08
CA THR A 59 -24.22 -8.57 -6.51
C THR A 59 -24.07 -10.02 -6.97
N ARG A 60 -24.18 -11.00 -6.06
CA ARG A 60 -23.92 -12.43 -6.30
C ARG A 60 -22.56 -12.69 -6.97
N GLN A 61 -21.60 -11.79 -6.79
CA GLN A 61 -20.27 -11.90 -7.35
C GLN A 61 -19.31 -12.51 -6.34
N THR A 62 -18.59 -13.52 -6.81
CA THR A 62 -17.45 -14.18 -6.15
C THR A 62 -16.28 -13.19 -6.08
N ILE A 63 -15.89 -12.77 -4.87
CA ILE A 63 -14.66 -11.99 -4.68
C ILE A 63 -13.49 -12.98 -4.72
N GLN A 64 -12.82 -13.10 -5.87
CA GLN A 64 -11.54 -13.82 -5.96
C GLN A 64 -10.43 -12.99 -5.31
N ASP A 65 -9.57 -13.65 -4.52
CA ASP A 65 -8.35 -13.10 -3.86
C ASP A 65 -7.25 -12.69 -4.87
N SER A 66 -7.58 -12.52 -6.15
CA SER A 66 -6.66 -12.15 -7.22
C SER A 66 -6.67 -10.65 -7.42
N PHE A 67 -5.50 -10.00 -7.25
CA PHE A 67 -5.37 -8.59 -7.60
C PHE A 67 -5.55 -8.40 -9.11
N ARG A 68 -6.57 -7.66 -9.50
CA ARG A 68 -6.84 -7.33 -10.90
C ARG A 68 -6.60 -5.84 -11.13
N LYS A 69 -5.73 -5.52 -12.09
CA LYS A 69 -5.55 -4.15 -12.58
C LYS A 69 -6.81 -3.68 -13.33
N PRO A 70 -7.24 -2.41 -13.20
CA PRO A 70 -8.32 -1.86 -14.03
C PRO A 70 -7.98 -1.92 -15.53
N GLU A 71 -9.00 -1.95 -16.37
CA GLU A 71 -8.85 -1.82 -17.83
C GLU A 71 -8.36 -0.40 -18.17
N GLY A 72 -7.47 -0.29 -19.16
CA GLY A 72 -6.91 0.99 -19.61
C GLY A 72 -5.70 1.52 -18.82
N VAL A 73 -5.46 1.06 -17.58
CA VAL A 73 -4.26 1.43 -16.82
C VAL A 73 -3.05 0.64 -17.33
N LEU A 74 -1.92 1.26 -17.66
CA LEU A 74 -0.69 0.56 -18.05
C LEU A 74 0.03 -0.06 -16.84
N PHE A 75 0.97 -0.97 -17.09
CA PHE A 75 1.85 -1.44 -16.02
C PHE A 75 2.71 -0.28 -15.50
N ASP A 76 2.96 -0.27 -14.19
CA ASP A 76 3.65 0.79 -13.44
C ASP A 76 2.96 2.17 -13.50
N GLU A 77 1.80 2.26 -14.15
CA GLU A 77 0.96 3.46 -14.14
C GLU A 77 0.23 3.56 -12.80
N LYS A 78 0.30 4.77 -12.23
CA LYS A 78 -0.28 5.05 -10.92
C LYS A 78 -1.73 5.50 -11.09
N PHE A 79 -2.67 4.73 -10.56
CA PHE A 79 -4.08 5.06 -10.47
C PHE A 79 -4.49 5.27 -9.02
N VAL A 80 -5.62 5.91 -8.78
CA VAL A 80 -6.09 6.16 -7.41
C VAL A 80 -6.87 4.95 -6.92
N VAL A 81 -6.64 4.57 -5.67
CA VAL A 81 -7.44 3.59 -4.93
C VAL A 81 -7.93 4.19 -3.62
N LYS A 82 -9.13 3.78 -3.23
CA LYS A 82 -9.68 4.02 -1.91
C LYS A 82 -9.36 2.82 -1.03
N VAL A 83 -8.83 3.12 0.13
CA VAL A 83 -8.48 2.15 1.16
C VAL A 83 -9.42 2.34 2.33
N GLN A 84 -10.06 1.27 2.79
CA GLN A 84 -11.07 1.31 3.84
C GLN A 84 -10.87 0.19 4.86
N CYS A 85 -10.78 0.59 6.13
CA CYS A 85 -10.70 -0.29 7.29
C CYS A 85 -12.01 -0.13 8.08
N ASN A 86 -12.94 -1.08 7.92
CA ASN A 86 -14.28 -0.98 8.53
C ASN A 86 -14.27 -1.15 10.06
N SER A 87 -13.25 -1.79 10.63
CA SER A 87 -13.15 -2.07 12.06
C SER A 87 -11.69 -2.17 12.51
N LYS A 88 -11.45 -2.32 13.82
CA LYS A 88 -10.13 -2.65 14.39
C LYS A 88 -9.56 -3.99 13.88
N LEU A 89 -10.38 -4.79 13.18
CA LEU A 89 -10.02 -6.10 12.67
C LEU A 89 -9.96 -6.08 11.13
N PRO A 90 -8.98 -6.80 10.55
CA PRO A 90 -8.83 -6.96 9.10
C PRO A 90 -9.97 -7.81 8.49
N PRO A 91 -10.18 -7.78 7.16
CA PRO A 91 -9.29 -7.27 6.11
C PRO A 91 -9.48 -5.79 5.76
N MET A 92 -8.41 -5.19 5.24
CA MET A 92 -8.43 -3.86 4.62
C MET A 92 -9.02 -3.98 3.22
N MET A 93 -10.03 -3.18 2.91
CA MET A 93 -10.64 -3.17 1.57
C MET A 93 -9.95 -2.14 0.71
N ILE A 94 -9.43 -2.57 -0.44
CA ILE A 94 -8.77 -1.70 -1.42
C ILE A 94 -9.56 -1.81 -2.72
N TYR A 95 -9.94 -0.68 -3.29
CA TYR A 95 -10.65 -0.66 -4.56
C TYR A 95 -10.41 0.63 -5.33
N ASP A 96 -10.56 0.61 -6.65
CA ASP A 96 -10.57 1.78 -7.52
C ASP A 96 -11.98 2.37 -7.68
N GLU A 97 -12.11 3.49 -8.40
CA GLU A 97 -13.40 4.15 -8.65
C GLU A 97 -14.34 3.27 -9.46
N SER A 98 -13.82 2.60 -10.49
CA SER A 98 -14.60 1.76 -11.40
C SER A 98 -15.01 0.41 -10.80
N ARG A 99 -14.44 0.03 -9.64
CA ARG A 99 -14.56 -1.28 -8.99
C ARG A 99 -14.04 -2.46 -9.83
N GLN A 100 -13.34 -2.19 -10.92
CA GLN A 100 -12.65 -3.23 -11.70
C GLN A 100 -11.45 -3.81 -10.94
N CYS A 101 -10.83 -3.00 -10.08
CA CYS A 101 -9.84 -3.41 -9.10
C CYS A 101 -10.47 -3.33 -7.72
N GLN A 102 -10.80 -4.47 -7.12
CA GLN A 102 -11.29 -4.54 -5.75
C GLN A 102 -10.81 -5.83 -5.09
N PHE A 103 -10.21 -5.71 -3.91
CA PHE A 103 -9.76 -6.85 -3.13
C PHE A 103 -9.69 -6.52 -1.64
N GLY A 104 -9.81 -7.56 -0.81
CA GLY A 104 -9.47 -7.50 0.61
C GLY A 104 -8.00 -7.85 0.80
N TYR A 105 -7.31 -7.16 1.71
CA TYR A 105 -5.93 -7.46 2.06
C TYR A 105 -5.82 -7.87 3.54
N LYS A 106 -5.23 -9.04 3.75
CA LYS A 106 -5.08 -9.70 5.05
C LYS A 106 -3.90 -9.10 5.83
N PRO A 107 -3.93 -9.14 7.18
CA PRO A 107 -2.90 -8.52 8.02
C PRO A 107 -1.55 -9.24 7.94
N THR A 108 -1.56 -10.51 7.51
CA THR A 108 -0.37 -11.35 7.35
C THR A 108 0.41 -11.00 6.08
N GLY A 109 -0.18 -10.24 5.16
CA GLY A 109 0.44 -9.89 3.89
C GLY A 109 1.55 -8.85 4.04
N PRO A 110 2.62 -8.92 3.22
CA PRO A 110 3.68 -7.92 3.20
C PRO A 110 3.08 -6.53 2.94
N GLY A 111 3.58 -5.50 3.63
CA GLY A 111 3.13 -4.13 3.41
C GLY A 111 1.78 -3.76 4.04
N PHE A 112 1.08 -4.70 4.68
CA PHE A 112 -0.18 -4.41 5.35
C PHE A 112 0.00 -3.36 6.45
N SER A 113 1.02 -3.53 7.30
CA SER A 113 1.28 -2.62 8.43
C SER A 113 1.47 -1.18 7.99
N GLU A 114 2.22 -0.94 6.92
CA GLU A 114 2.56 0.38 6.42
C GLU A 114 1.33 1.09 5.84
N VAL A 115 0.51 0.37 5.06
CA VAL A 115 -0.74 0.91 4.52
C VAL A 115 -1.74 1.13 5.66
N PHE A 116 -1.85 0.20 6.60
CA PHE A 116 -2.78 0.27 7.72
C PHE A 116 -2.45 1.43 8.66
N GLU A 117 -1.18 1.59 9.05
CA GLU A 117 -0.70 2.72 9.85
C GLU A 117 -0.99 4.05 9.16
N THR A 118 -0.81 4.12 7.83
CA THR A 118 -1.13 5.32 7.06
C THR A 118 -2.62 5.62 7.10
N VAL A 119 -3.48 4.61 6.94
CA VAL A 119 -4.93 4.77 7.04
C VAL A 119 -5.33 5.22 8.44
N GLN A 120 -4.76 4.60 9.49
CA GLN A 120 -5.05 4.92 10.90
C GLN A 120 -4.64 6.34 11.29
N ASN A 121 -3.54 6.84 10.74
CA ASN A 121 -3.04 8.19 10.98
C ASN A 121 -3.74 9.27 10.13
N GLU A 122 -4.69 8.91 9.26
CA GLU A 122 -5.43 9.88 8.45
C GLU A 122 -6.47 10.64 9.31
N PRO A 123 -6.30 11.95 9.52
CA PRO A 123 -7.17 12.73 10.41
C PRO A 123 -8.57 12.92 9.85
N ALA A 124 -8.71 12.96 8.53
CA ALA A 124 -9.97 13.29 7.87
C ALA A 124 -11.08 12.24 8.06
N TRP A 125 -10.73 11.03 8.49
CA TRP A 125 -11.67 9.92 8.57
C TRP A 125 -11.50 9.05 9.82
N GLU A 126 -10.96 9.62 10.91
CA GLU A 126 -10.72 8.92 12.17
C GLU A 126 -9.99 7.58 12.00
N GLY A 127 -9.04 7.51 11.07
CA GLY A 127 -8.29 6.28 10.84
C GLY A 127 -9.02 5.17 10.08
N ARG A 128 -10.18 5.44 9.47
CA ARG A 128 -11.03 4.40 8.86
C ARG A 128 -10.93 4.30 7.34
N LYS A 129 -10.49 5.36 6.66
CA LYS A 129 -10.35 5.36 5.19
C LYS A 129 -9.40 6.45 4.73
N THR A 130 -8.80 6.23 3.56
CA THR A 130 -8.00 7.24 2.85
C THR A 130 -7.99 6.92 1.35
N PHE A 131 -7.56 7.88 0.54
CA PHE A 131 -7.31 7.70 -0.88
C PHE A 131 -5.80 7.78 -1.10
N MET A 132 -5.26 6.85 -1.88
CA MET A 132 -3.84 6.85 -2.24
C MET A 132 -3.64 6.28 -3.64
N LYS A 133 -2.47 6.50 -4.22
CA LYS A 133 -2.11 5.91 -5.50
C LYS A 133 -1.68 4.45 -5.31
N ALA A 134 -2.01 3.62 -6.29
CA ALA A 134 -1.51 2.27 -6.46
C ALA A 134 -1.06 2.07 -7.91
N SER A 135 -0.23 1.06 -8.16
CA SER A 135 0.16 0.63 -9.50
C SER A 135 0.32 -0.88 -9.53
N PHE A 136 0.28 -1.46 -10.73
CA PHE A 136 0.54 -2.88 -10.92
C PHE A 136 1.79 -3.07 -11.73
N ASN A 137 2.70 -3.91 -11.25
CA ASN A 137 3.86 -4.30 -12.05
C ASN A 137 3.50 -5.44 -13.03
N ASN A 138 4.43 -5.75 -13.93
CA ASN A 138 4.26 -6.82 -14.92
C ASN A 138 4.12 -8.23 -14.30
N ALA A 139 4.43 -8.39 -13.01
CA ALA A 139 4.24 -9.64 -12.27
C ALA A 139 2.85 -9.74 -11.61
N GLY A 140 2.00 -8.71 -11.74
CA GLY A 140 0.68 -8.64 -11.10
C GLY A 140 0.73 -8.30 -9.61
N GLU A 141 1.86 -7.84 -9.09
CA GLU A 141 1.98 -7.34 -7.72
C GLU A 141 1.39 -5.93 -7.65
N CYS A 142 0.55 -5.68 -6.64
CA CYS A 142 0.02 -4.35 -6.38
C CYS A 142 1.02 -3.55 -5.54
N ILE A 143 1.43 -2.39 -6.02
CA ILE A 143 2.34 -1.47 -5.32
C ILE A 143 1.52 -0.27 -4.87
N MET A 144 1.33 -0.13 -3.56
CA MET A 144 0.64 0.99 -2.94
C MET A 144 1.62 2.13 -2.65
N TYR A 145 1.17 3.37 -2.67
CA TYR A 145 2.00 4.53 -2.34
C TYR A 145 1.41 5.29 -1.14
N PRO A 146 1.65 4.85 0.11
CA PRO A 146 1.03 5.45 1.29
C PRO A 146 1.38 6.94 1.49
N ALA A 147 2.51 7.39 0.96
CA ALA A 147 2.88 8.82 0.97
C ALA A 147 1.90 9.71 0.20
N THR A 148 1.13 9.12 -0.72
CA THR A 148 0.05 9.77 -1.44
C THR A 148 -1.28 9.63 -0.70
N ALA A 149 -1.33 9.22 0.56
CA ALA A 149 -2.57 9.24 1.32
C ALA A 149 -3.19 10.66 1.39
N GLY A 150 -4.51 10.70 1.48
CA GLY A 150 -5.27 11.93 1.69
C GLY A 150 -6.76 11.79 1.44
N VAL A 151 -7.45 12.93 1.57
CA VAL A 151 -8.90 13.04 1.35
C VAL A 151 -9.29 12.94 -0.12
N LYS A 152 -10.55 12.59 -0.38
CA LYS A 152 -11.11 12.45 -1.74
C LYS A 152 -10.79 13.65 -2.62
N ASN A 153 -10.98 14.87 -2.10
CA ASN A 153 -10.79 16.12 -2.86
C ASN A 153 -9.35 16.35 -3.35
N LYS A 154 -8.37 15.61 -2.83
CA LYS A 154 -6.98 15.62 -3.32
C LYS A 154 -6.84 14.89 -4.66
N TYR A 155 -7.84 14.10 -5.05
CA TYR A 155 -7.84 13.24 -6.22
C TYR A 155 -9.05 13.51 -7.11
N SER A 156 -8.87 13.38 -8.42
CA SER A 156 -9.96 13.25 -9.38
C SER A 156 -10.54 11.83 -9.24
N TRP A 157 -11.45 11.68 -8.28
CA TRP A 157 -12.20 10.46 -7.95
C TRP A 157 -13.69 10.72 -8.06
#